data_AF-A0A1M3LTU2-F1
#
_entry.id   AF-A0A1M3LTU2-F1
#
_cell.length_a   1.000
_cell.length_b   1.000
_cell.length_c   1.000
_cell.angle_alpha   90.00
_cell.angle_beta   90.00
_cell.angle_gamma   90.00
#
_symmetry.space_group_name_H-M   'P 1'
#
loop_
_entity.id
_entity.type
_entity.pdbx_description
1 polymer ?
#
loop_
_entity_poly.entity_id
_entity_poly.type
_entity_poly.pdbx_seq_one_letter_code
_entity_poly.pdbx_strand_id
1 'polypeptide(L)'
;MDSAPIPVRLTLAESTAAALAEAADDLSSACDADRFVAALDVNHRLWLTLVEVANAQDWHHLNRHLADFVVSASRTAGRGLSDERLETLVEINREVSKRLTSGRPLPAIRQRAKLAWQERGRPYGMPLDRWLIAEMERQSKVAH
;
A
#
# COMPACT_ATOMS: atom_id res chain seq x y z
N MET A 1 28.24 -5.98 25.27
CA MET A 1 27.19 -6.89 24.79
C MET A 1 26.16 -6.03 24.11
N ASP A 2 26.32 -5.83 22.81
CA ASP A 2 25.33 -5.12 22.02
C ASP A 2 24.14 -6.05 21.82
N SER A 3 23.04 -5.77 22.51
CA SER A 3 21.75 -6.37 22.15
C SER A 3 21.48 -5.96 20.70
N ALA A 4 21.55 -6.93 19.78
CA ALA A 4 21.11 -6.70 18.42
C ALA A 4 19.69 -6.10 18.48
N PRO A 5 19.43 -4.97 17.81
CA PRO A 5 18.12 -4.33 17.85
C PRO A 5 17.06 -5.34 17.40
N ILE A 6 15.98 -5.47 18.17
CA ILE A 6 14.86 -6.33 17.81
C ILE A 6 14.31 -5.82 16.48
N PRO A 7 14.36 -6.61 15.41
CA PRO A 7 14.06 -6.10 14.08
C PRO A 7 12.57 -5.77 13.97
N VAL A 8 12.24 -4.62 13.38
CA VAL A 8 10.86 -4.17 13.30
C VAL A 8 10.06 -5.12 12.41
N ARG A 9 9.09 -5.81 13.01
CA ARG A 9 8.15 -6.69 12.29
C ARG A 9 6.81 -5.99 12.17
N LEU A 10 6.38 -5.80 10.92
CA LEU A 10 5.03 -5.34 10.62
C LEU A 10 4.07 -6.52 10.65
N THR A 11 2.83 -6.29 11.07
CA THR A 11 1.74 -7.21 10.73
C THR A 11 1.28 -6.98 9.29
N LEU A 12 0.52 -7.94 8.73
CA LEU A 12 -0.10 -7.77 7.41
C LEU A 12 -1.01 -6.54 7.33
N ALA A 13 -1.76 -6.26 8.39
CA ALA A 13 -2.58 -5.06 8.47
C ALA A 13 -1.71 -3.78 8.49
N GLU A 14 -0.57 -3.78 9.17
CA GLU A 14 0.35 -2.63 9.22
C GLU A 14 1.03 -2.37 7.87
N SER A 15 1.53 -3.40 7.20
CA SER A 15 2.15 -3.28 5.87
C SER A 15 1.12 -2.81 4.83
N THR A 16 -0.08 -3.38 4.85
CA THR A 16 -1.18 -2.99 3.95
C THR A 16 -1.64 -1.56 4.21
N ALA A 17 -1.85 -1.17 5.47
CA ALA A 17 -2.24 0.20 5.82
C ALA A 17 -1.16 1.22 5.39
N ALA A 18 0.11 0.92 5.65
CA ALA A 18 1.20 1.79 5.21
C ALA A 18 1.23 1.92 3.68
N ALA A 19 1.12 0.81 2.94
CA ALA A 19 1.17 0.83 1.47
C ALA A 19 0.05 1.68 0.86
N LEU A 20 -1.18 1.54 1.36
CA LEU A 20 -2.33 2.34 0.92
C LEU A 20 -2.15 3.83 1.24
N ALA A 21 -1.60 4.15 2.42
CA ALA A 21 -1.33 5.54 2.80
C ALA A 21 -0.24 6.19 1.93
N GLU A 22 0.87 5.47 1.66
CA GLU A 22 1.92 5.98 0.77
C GLU A 22 1.38 6.16 -0.66
N ALA A 23 0.62 5.20 -1.19
CA ALA A 23 0.01 5.32 -2.53
C ALA A 23 -0.96 6.50 -2.65
N ALA A 24 -1.75 6.78 -1.60
CA ALA A 24 -2.62 7.96 -1.56
C ALA A 24 -1.82 9.26 -1.61
N ASP A 25 -0.73 9.35 -0.84
CA ASP A 25 0.14 10.52 -0.82
C ASP A 25 0.83 10.72 -2.16
N ASP A 26 1.37 9.66 -2.77
CA ASP A 26 2.03 9.70 -4.08
C ASP A 26 1.08 10.17 -5.18
N LEU A 27 -0.16 9.65 -5.21
CA LEU A 27 -1.19 10.09 -6.16
C LEU A 27 -1.55 11.56 -5.98
N SER A 28 -1.67 12.03 -4.73
CA SER A 28 -2.06 13.41 -4.41
C SER A 28 -0.95 14.44 -4.59
N SER A 29 0.32 14.00 -4.55
CA SER A 29 1.50 14.88 -4.57
C SER A 29 2.29 14.81 -5.89
N ALA A 30 1.86 13.98 -6.84
CA ALA A 30 2.46 13.89 -8.16
C ALA A 30 2.41 15.26 -8.86
N CYS A 31 3.59 15.85 -9.08
CA CYS A 31 3.74 17.20 -9.64
C CYS A 31 4.01 17.23 -11.14
N ASP A 32 4.20 16.06 -11.76
CA ASP A 32 4.48 15.90 -13.18
C ASP A 32 3.87 14.58 -13.70
N ALA A 33 3.81 14.43 -15.03
CA ALA A 33 3.18 13.30 -15.68
C ALA A 33 3.89 11.97 -15.38
N ASP A 34 5.23 11.96 -15.31
CA ASP A 34 6.00 10.74 -15.09
C ASP A 34 5.78 10.19 -13.67
N ARG A 35 5.81 11.07 -12.68
CA ARG A 35 5.49 10.72 -11.28
C ARG A 35 4.05 10.28 -11.13
N PHE A 36 3.13 10.94 -11.84
CA PHE A 36 1.72 10.57 -11.79
C PHE A 36 1.47 9.18 -12.37
N VAL A 37 2.04 8.86 -13.53
CA VAL A 37 1.97 7.53 -14.13
C VAL A 37 2.60 6.49 -13.21
N ALA A 38 3.78 6.78 -12.64
CA ALA A 38 4.42 5.88 -11.68
C ALA A 38 3.55 5.61 -10.44
N ALA A 39 2.93 6.65 -9.87
CA ALA A 39 2.03 6.51 -8.73
C ALA A 39 0.78 5.67 -9.06
N LEU A 40 0.21 5.85 -10.26
CA LEU A 40 -0.90 5.02 -10.73
C LEU A 40 -0.50 3.55 -10.93
N ASP A 41 0.68 3.29 -11.49
CA ASP A 41 1.20 1.93 -11.67
C ASP A 41 1.43 1.23 -10.33
N VAL A 42 1.99 1.95 -9.35
CA VAL A 42 2.16 1.47 -7.98
C VAL A 42 0.81 1.18 -7.33
N ASN A 43 -0.15 2.11 -7.45
CA ASN A 43 -1.49 1.91 -6.91
C ASN A 43 -2.19 0.71 -7.55
N HIS A 44 -2.09 0.55 -8.88
CA HIS A 44 -2.67 -0.58 -9.59
C HIS A 44 -2.10 -1.92 -9.08
N ARG A 45 -0.78 -2.04 -8.95
CA ARG A 45 -0.12 -3.25 -8.43
C ARG A 45 -0.48 -3.53 -6.97
N LEU A 46 -0.54 -2.49 -6.14
CA LEU A 46 -0.96 -2.60 -4.75
C LEU A 46 -2.37 -3.19 -4.66
N TRP A 47 -3.32 -2.71 -5.47
CA TRP A 47 -4.69 -3.20 -5.42
C TRP A 47 -4.88 -4.61 -5.97
N LEU A 48 -4.12 -5.00 -7.00
CA LEU A 48 -4.06 -6.41 -7.43
C LEU A 48 -3.59 -7.31 -6.28
N THR A 49 -2.49 -6.91 -5.63
CA THR A 49 -1.92 -7.64 -4.48
C THR A 49 -2.91 -7.70 -3.32
N LEU A 50 -3.58 -6.58 -3.00
CA LEU A 50 -4.57 -6.51 -1.93
C LEU A 50 -5.74 -7.46 -2.17
N VAL A 51 -6.23 -7.59 -3.40
CA VAL A 51 -7.30 -8.54 -3.74
C VAL A 51 -6.83 -9.98 -3.53
N GLU A 52 -5.62 -10.32 -3.96
CA GLU A 52 -5.05 -11.66 -3.74
C GLU A 52 -4.88 -11.96 -2.24
N VAL A 53 -4.33 -11.02 -1.49
CA VAL A 53 -4.17 -11.11 -0.04
C VAL A 53 -5.52 -11.26 0.65
N ALA A 54 -6.52 -10.44 0.28
CA ALA A 54 -7.85 -10.49 0.88
C ALA A 54 -8.53 -11.84 0.65
N ASN A 55 -8.38 -12.42 -0.56
CA ASN A 55 -8.88 -13.76 -0.86
C ASN A 55 -8.15 -14.84 -0.04
N ALA A 56 -6.83 -14.75 0.11
CA ALA A 56 -6.04 -15.71 0.88
C ALA A 56 -6.32 -15.65 2.39
N GLN A 57 -6.64 -14.47 2.92
CA GLN A 57 -6.88 -14.23 4.35
C GLN A 57 -8.36 -14.24 4.74
N ASP A 58 -9.25 -14.60 3.81
CA ASP A 58 -10.69 -14.62 4.02
C ASP A 58 -11.27 -13.25 4.47
N TRP A 59 -10.71 -12.16 3.94
CA TRP A 59 -11.14 -10.79 4.22
C TRP A 59 -12.40 -10.43 3.41
N HIS A 60 -13.53 -11.03 3.79
CA HIS A 60 -14.84 -10.85 3.13
C HIS A 60 -15.37 -9.41 3.09
N HIS A 61 -14.79 -8.51 3.89
CA HIS A 61 -15.21 -7.13 4.02
C HIS A 61 -14.57 -6.20 2.97
N LEU A 62 -13.61 -6.68 2.17
CA LEU A 62 -13.12 -5.92 1.02
C LEU A 62 -14.20 -5.88 -0.06
N ASN A 63 -14.77 -4.70 -0.32
CA ASN A 63 -15.81 -4.54 -1.32
C ASN A 63 -15.23 -4.77 -2.73
N ARG A 64 -15.68 -5.85 -3.40
CA ARG A 64 -15.20 -6.25 -4.72
C ARG A 64 -15.42 -5.19 -5.79
N HIS A 65 -16.58 -4.52 -5.79
CA HIS A 65 -16.86 -3.46 -6.78
C HIS A 65 -15.92 -2.26 -6.60
N LEU A 66 -15.56 -1.94 -5.36
CA LEU A 66 -14.60 -0.90 -5.05
C LEU A 66 -13.20 -1.31 -5.54
N ALA A 67 -12.77 -2.55 -5.29
CA ALA A 67 -11.49 -3.05 -5.78
C ALA A 67 -11.42 -3.05 -7.32
N ASP A 68 -12.48 -3.52 -7.99
CA ASP A 68 -12.57 -3.52 -9.46
C ASP A 68 -12.52 -2.10 -10.03
N PHE A 69 -13.19 -1.14 -9.39
CA PHE A 69 -13.13 0.27 -9.76
C PHE A 69 -11.69 0.79 -9.68
N VAL A 70 -11.00 0.59 -8.56
CA VAL A 70 -9.63 1.09 -8.37
C VAL A 70 -8.68 0.46 -9.38
N VAL A 71 -8.73 -0.87 -9.54
CA VAL A 71 -7.91 -1.59 -10.52
C VAL A 71 -8.15 -1.07 -11.93
N SER A 72 -9.40 -0.86 -12.32
CA SER A 72 -9.75 -0.35 -13.65
C SER A 72 -9.29 1.10 -13.85
N ALA A 73 -9.51 1.97 -12.87
CA ALA A 73 -9.18 3.40 -12.94
C ALA A 73 -7.67 3.65 -12.93
N SER A 74 -6.88 2.81 -12.25
CA SER A 74 -5.41 2.95 -12.22
C SER A 74 -4.70 2.33 -13.43
N ARG A 75 -5.36 1.51 -14.25
CA ARG A 75 -4.73 0.77 -15.37
C ARG A 75 -4.34 1.65 -16.56
N THR A 76 -4.95 2.82 -16.74
CA THR A 76 -4.87 3.56 -18.01
C THR A 76 -3.63 4.46 -18.16
N ALA A 77 -2.63 4.34 -17.30
CA ALA A 77 -1.50 5.28 -17.22
C ALA A 77 -1.99 6.75 -17.18
N GLY A 78 -3.07 7.00 -16.44
CA GLY A 78 -3.70 8.31 -16.29
C GLY A 78 -4.53 8.77 -17.50
N ARG A 79 -4.51 8.06 -18.64
CA ARG A 79 -5.28 8.47 -19.83
C ARG A 79 -6.78 8.44 -19.54
N GLY A 80 -7.41 9.60 -19.71
CA GLY A 80 -8.85 9.78 -19.51
C GLY A 80 -9.29 9.74 -18.03
N LEU A 81 -8.35 9.85 -17.08
CA LEU A 81 -8.68 9.97 -15.67
C LEU A 81 -8.99 11.45 -15.36
N SER A 82 -10.20 11.71 -14.85
CA SER A 82 -10.58 13.04 -14.36
C SER A 82 -10.03 13.29 -12.96
N ASP A 83 -9.89 14.55 -12.58
CA ASP A 83 -9.47 14.96 -11.23
C ASP A 83 -10.42 14.39 -10.15
N GLU A 84 -11.73 14.37 -10.42
CA GLU A 84 -12.73 13.75 -9.52
C GLU A 84 -12.47 12.25 -9.30
N ARG A 85 -12.12 11.52 -10.36
CA ARG A 85 -11.78 10.10 -10.24
C ARG A 85 -10.46 9.90 -9.49
N LEU A 86 -9.49 10.77 -9.73
CA LEU A 86 -8.22 10.76 -8.98
C LEU A 86 -8.47 11.00 -7.48
N GLU A 87 -9.26 12.01 -7.13
CA GLU A 87 -9.63 12.30 -5.74
C GLU A 87 -10.34 11.10 -5.11
N THR A 88 -11.26 10.47 -5.84
CA THR A 88 -11.94 9.23 -5.40
C THR A 88 -10.93 8.10 -5.12
N LEU A 89 -9.91 7.92 -5.96
CA LEU A 89 -8.86 6.91 -5.72
C LEU A 89 -8.07 7.20 -4.43
N VAL A 90 -7.69 8.46 -4.23
CA VAL A 90 -6.95 8.92 -3.04
C VAL A 90 -7.79 8.69 -1.78
N GLU A 91 -9.08 9.03 -1.81
CA GLU A 91 -10.00 8.84 -0.69
C GLU A 91 -10.21 7.36 -0.35
N ILE A 92 -10.41 6.51 -1.37
CA ILE A 92 -10.55 5.07 -1.19
C ILE A 92 -9.31 4.50 -0.49
N ASN A 93 -8.11 4.85 -0.95
CA ASN A 93 -6.86 4.40 -0.33
C ASN A 93 -6.77 4.83 1.14
N ARG A 94 -7.07 6.09 1.43
CA ARG A 94 -7.05 6.63 2.80
C ARG A 94 -8.06 5.93 3.71
N GLU A 95 -9.26 5.67 3.22
CA GLU A 95 -10.32 5.03 3.99
C GLU A 95 -9.98 3.55 4.29
N VAL A 96 -9.52 2.80 3.28
CA VAL A 96 -9.11 1.40 3.49
C VAL A 96 -7.89 1.33 4.41
N SER A 97 -6.90 2.21 4.23
CA SER A 97 -5.76 2.34 5.13
C SER A 97 -6.21 2.56 6.58
N LYS A 98 -7.14 3.50 6.80
CA LYS A 98 -7.64 3.85 8.14
C LYS A 98 -8.35 2.67 8.82
N ARG A 99 -9.14 1.89 8.08
CA ARG A 99 -9.81 0.69 8.61
C ARG A 99 -8.82 -0.35 9.12
N LEU A 100 -7.72 -0.54 8.39
CA LEU A 100 -6.69 -1.53 8.72
C LEU A 100 -5.85 -1.16 9.94
N THR A 101 -5.81 0.11 10.35
CA THR A 101 -5.01 0.50 11.52
C THR A 101 -5.56 -0.04 12.85
N SER A 102 -6.82 -0.51 12.87
CA SER A 102 -7.49 -1.02 14.08
C SER A 102 -7.41 -0.04 15.26
N GLY A 103 -7.56 1.25 14.98
CA GLY A 103 -7.49 2.33 15.98
C GLY A 103 -6.07 2.81 16.32
N ARG A 104 -5.02 2.18 15.78
CA ARG A 104 -3.65 2.69 15.95
C ARG A 104 -3.39 3.93 15.09
N PRO A 105 -2.56 4.88 15.55
CA PRO A 105 -2.23 6.06 14.75
C PRO A 105 -1.48 5.70 13.47
N LEU A 106 -2.00 6.09 12.32
CA LEU A 106 -1.36 5.88 11.02
C LEU A 106 0.08 6.42 10.96
N PRO A 107 0.43 7.60 11.52
CA PRO A 107 1.82 8.07 11.52
C PRO A 107 2.79 7.11 12.21
N ALA A 108 2.36 6.45 13.30
CA ALA A 108 3.19 5.48 14.01
C ALA A 108 3.39 4.20 13.17
N ILE A 109 2.35 3.74 12.47
CA ILE A 109 2.43 2.60 11.53
C ILE A 109 3.39 2.93 10.38
N ARG A 110 3.27 4.10 9.76
CA ARG A 110 4.17 4.54 8.68
C ARG A 110 5.62 4.66 9.16
N GLN A 111 5.85 5.17 10.36
CA GLN A 111 7.20 5.24 10.93
C GLN A 111 7.79 3.83 11.13
N ARG A 112 7.01 2.89 11.67
CA ARG A 112 7.43 1.49 11.80
C ARG A 112 7.73 0.86 10.43
N ALA A 113 6.90 1.15 9.42
CA ALA A 113 7.11 0.67 8.07
C ALA A 113 8.42 1.18 7.47
N LYS A 114 8.71 2.48 7.64
CA LYS A 114 9.98 3.09 7.21
C LYS A 114 11.19 2.47 7.91
N LEU A 115 11.10 2.21 9.21
CA LEU A 115 12.18 1.54 9.96
C LEU A 115 12.41 0.10 9.47
N ALA A 116 11.34 -0.69 9.32
CA ALA A 116 11.43 -2.05 8.79
C ALA A 116 12.02 -2.09 7.37
N TRP A 117 11.65 -1.13 6.53
CA TRP A 117 12.22 -0.96 5.19
C TRP A 117 13.69 -0.56 5.24
N GLN A 118 14.10 0.36 6.12
CA GLN A 118 15.52 0.74 6.26
C GLN A 118 16.40 -0.46 6.67
N GLU A 119 15.88 -1.35 7.51
CA GLU A 119 16.57 -2.56 7.95
C GLU A 119 16.65 -3.63 6.85
N ARG A 120 15.60 -3.79 6.03
CA ARG A 120 15.44 -4.99 5.17
C ARG A 120 15.29 -4.72 3.68
N GLY A 121 14.75 -3.57 3.29
CA GLY A 121 14.50 -3.21 1.89
C GLY A 121 15.57 -2.30 1.32
N ARG A 122 15.92 -1.23 2.04
CA ARG A 122 16.92 -0.23 1.61
C ARG A 122 18.29 -0.82 1.23
N PRO A 123 18.84 -1.83 1.93
CA PRO A 123 20.11 -2.45 1.55
C PRO A 123 20.12 -3.04 0.14
N TYR A 124 18.96 -3.38 -0.41
CA TYR A 124 18.80 -3.93 -1.76
C TYR A 124 18.36 -2.88 -2.79
N GLY A 125 18.35 -1.60 -2.43
CA GLY A 125 17.94 -0.50 -3.32
C GLY A 125 16.45 -0.49 -3.68
N MET A 126 15.62 -1.29 -3.01
CA MET A 126 14.19 -1.37 -3.29
C MET A 126 13.46 -0.14 -2.73
N PRO A 127 12.65 0.56 -3.52
CA PRO A 127 11.74 1.61 -3.05
C PRO A 127 10.75 1.11 -1.97
N LEU A 128 10.32 2.01 -1.07
CA LEU A 128 9.45 1.66 0.07
C LEU A 128 8.12 1.05 -0.37
N ASP A 129 7.47 1.65 -1.37
CA ASP A 129 6.20 1.21 -1.96
C ASP A 129 6.30 -0.23 -2.49
N ARG A 130 7.32 -0.52 -3.30
CA ARG A 130 7.56 -1.86 -3.85
C ARG A 130 7.88 -2.87 -2.77
N TRP A 131 8.65 -2.45 -1.76
CA TRP A 131 8.98 -3.30 -0.62
C TRP A 131 7.75 -3.65 0.22
N LEU A 132 6.84 -2.70 0.45
CA LEU A 132 5.60 -2.94 1.17
C LEU A 132 4.68 -3.92 0.45
N ILE A 133 4.54 -3.79 -0.89
CA ILE A 133 3.79 -4.74 -1.71
C ILE A 133 4.38 -6.16 -1.57
N ALA A 134 5.69 -6.31 -1.73
CA ALA A 134 6.37 -7.60 -1.56
C ALA A 134 6.21 -8.17 -0.14
N GLU A 135 6.23 -7.32 0.88
CA GLU A 135 6.02 -7.73 2.27
C GLU A 135 4.59 -8.22 2.50
N MET A 136 3.58 -7.59 1.89
CA MET A 136 2.18 -8.07 1.92
C MET A 136 2.06 -9.47 1.31
N GLU A 137 2.62 -9.69 0.12
CA GLU A 137 2.62 -11.00 -0.55
C GLU A 137 3.34 -12.07 0.28
N ARG A 138 4.47 -11.71 0.89
CA ARG A 138 5.25 -12.61 1.73
C ARG A 138 4.46 -13.02 2.97
N GLN A 139 3.78 -12.06 3.60
CA GLN A 139 3.03 -12.28 4.83
C GLN A 139 1.75 -13.09 4.60
N SER A 140 1.04 -12.89 3.48
CA SER A 140 -0.17 -13.67 3.17
C SER A 140 0.12 -15.15 2.96
N LYS A 141 1.29 -15.50 2.42
CA LYS A 141 1.73 -16.89 2.20
C LYS A 141 2.18 -17.62 3.47
N VAL A 142 2.57 -16.88 4.52
CA VAL A 142 3.08 -17.44 5.79
C VAL A 142 1.96 -17.65 6.81
N ALA A 143 0.77 -17.10 6.57
CA ALA A 143 -0.39 -17.21 7.46
C ALA A 143 -1.22 -18.50 7.26
N HIS A 144 -0.68 -19.50 6.54
CA HIS A 144 -1.22 -20.85 6.37
C HIS A 144 -0.29 -21.87 7.04
#